data_AF-A0A7K3YXA9-F1
#
_entry.id   AF-A0A7K3YXA9-F1
#
_cell.length_a   1.000
_cell.length_b   1.000
_cell.length_c   1.000
_cell.angle_alpha   90.00
_cell.angle_beta   90.00
_cell.angle_gamma   90.00
#
_symmetry.space_group_name_H-M   'P 1'
#
loop_
_entity.id
_entity.type
_entity.pdbx_description
1 polymer ?
#
loop_
_entity_poly.entity_id
_entity_poly.type
_entity_poly.pdbx_seq_one_letter_code
_entity_poly.pdbx_strand_id
1 'polypeptide(L)'
;TTIEPASIDVSGYDQLIFGSPVWAFKPTPAIHAAIQAVKGCEGMRATVFYTHGGQPGQTPEVLQRWIGERGMKCVGNAGIHQSEIENEKRTKELISILIKDSSPAE
;
A
#
# COMPACT_ATOMS: atom_id res chain seq x y z
N THR A 1 -8.09 11.75 -11.96
CA THR A 1 -9.08 11.32 -10.95
C THR A 1 -9.02 12.29 -9.81
N THR A 2 -10.13 12.91 -9.45
CA THR A 2 -10.25 13.70 -8.23
C THR A 2 -10.58 12.76 -7.07
N ILE A 3 -10.00 13.01 -5.91
CA ILE A 3 -10.28 12.26 -4.69
C ILE A 3 -10.64 13.23 -3.57
N GLU A 4 -11.47 12.76 -2.64
CA GLU A 4 -11.76 13.47 -1.40
C GLU A 4 -11.34 12.59 -0.22
N PRO A 5 -10.64 13.14 0.79
CA PRO A 5 -10.23 14.54 0.90
C PRO A 5 -9.06 14.91 -0.05
N ALA A 6 -9.04 16.16 -0.52
CA ALA A 6 -7.99 16.68 -1.40
C ALA A 6 -6.59 16.79 -0.74
N SER A 7 -6.53 16.75 0.60
CA SER A 7 -5.28 16.72 1.38
C SER A 7 -5.45 15.76 2.55
N ILE A 8 -4.48 14.87 2.75
CA ILE A 8 -4.48 13.85 3.80
C ILE A 8 -3.22 14.07 4.65
N ASP A 9 -3.34 14.77 5.78
CA ASP A 9 -2.21 14.90 6.71
C ASP A 9 -2.05 13.61 7.51
N VAL A 10 -0.84 13.06 7.48
CA VAL A 10 -0.50 11.80 8.16
C VAL A 10 0.64 11.95 9.16
N SER A 11 1.02 13.18 9.52
CA SER A 11 2.11 13.48 10.46
C SER A 11 1.96 12.82 11.84
N GLY A 12 0.73 12.46 12.24
CA GLY A 12 0.43 11.75 13.49
C GLY A 12 0.50 10.22 13.43
N TYR A 13 0.92 9.63 12.31
CA TYR A 13 1.02 8.18 12.16
C TYR A 13 2.48 7.71 12.10
N ASP A 14 2.72 6.45 12.46
CA ASP A 14 4.06 5.83 12.41
C ASP A 14 4.32 5.05 11.11
N GLN A 15 3.26 4.64 10.42
CA GLN A 15 3.33 3.85 9.20
C GLN A 15 2.10 4.08 8.32
N LEU A 16 2.31 4.04 7.01
CA LEU A 16 1.26 4.08 6.00
C LEU A 16 1.14 2.73 5.28
N ILE A 17 -0.07 2.31 4.95
CA ILE A 17 -0.33 1.08 4.20
C ILE A 17 -1.20 1.46 3.01
N PHE A 18 -0.70 1.28 1.78
CA PHE A 18 -1.41 1.64 0.55
C PHE A 18 -1.89 0.41 -0.19
N GLY A 19 -3.19 0.34 -0.48
CA GLY A 19 -3.82 -0.76 -1.19
C GLY A 19 -4.35 -0.34 -2.56
N SER A 20 -4.19 -1.19 -3.58
CA SER A 20 -4.88 -1.00 -4.85
C SER A 20 -5.24 -2.32 -5.54
N PRO A 21 -6.42 -2.44 -6.17
CA PRO A 21 -6.62 -3.50 -7.13
C PRO A 21 -5.72 -3.28 -8.36
N VAL A 22 -5.47 -4.37 -9.08
CA VAL A 22 -4.75 -4.35 -10.36
C VAL A 22 -5.72 -4.06 -11.50
N TRP A 23 -5.42 -3.03 -12.30
CA TRP A 23 -6.15 -2.67 -13.51
C TRP A 23 -5.17 -2.52 -14.67
N ALA A 24 -5.37 -3.33 -15.71
CA ALA A 24 -4.48 -3.39 -16.87
C ALA A 24 -2.99 -3.50 -16.46
N PHE A 25 -2.69 -4.45 -15.57
CA PHE A 25 -1.33 -4.76 -15.09
C PHE A 25 -0.65 -3.63 -14.29
N LYS A 26 -1.41 -2.65 -13.80
CA LYS A 26 -0.92 -1.50 -13.02
C LYS A 26 -1.88 -1.17 -11.85
N PRO A 27 -1.46 -0.36 -10.88
CA PRO A 27 -2.35 0.11 -9.83
C PRO A 27 -3.33 1.16 -10.38
N THR A 28 -4.43 1.38 -9.67
CA THR A 28 -5.50 2.26 -10.15
C THR A 28 -5.10 3.75 -10.14
N PRO A 29 -5.73 4.59 -10.98
CA PRO A 29 -5.56 6.03 -10.91
C PRO A 29 -6.02 6.64 -9.57
N ALA A 30 -6.98 6.02 -8.88
CA ALA A 30 -7.49 6.50 -7.61
C ALA A 30 -6.44 6.42 -6.49
N ILE A 31 -5.72 5.29 -6.37
CA ILE A 31 -4.66 5.18 -5.37
C ILE A 31 -3.50 6.14 -5.67
N HIS A 32 -3.19 6.40 -6.95
CA HIS A 32 -2.15 7.36 -7.30
C HIS A 32 -2.54 8.76 -6.83
N ALA A 33 -3.78 9.18 -7.07
CA ALA A 33 -4.28 10.46 -6.60
C ALA A 33 -4.27 10.55 -5.06
N ALA A 34 -4.61 9.45 -4.35
CA ALA A 34 -4.50 9.36 -2.89
C ALA A 34 -3.07 9.55 -2.39
N ILE A 35 -2.10 8.82 -2.96
CA ILE A 35 -0.67 8.99 -2.63
C ILE A 35 -0.24 10.44 -2.88
N GLN A 36 -0.75 11.09 -3.94
CA GLN A 36 -0.43 12.48 -4.23
C GLN A 36 -1.05 13.49 -3.22
N ALA A 37 -2.18 13.16 -2.60
CA ALA A 37 -2.83 14.02 -1.61
C ALA A 37 -2.21 13.92 -0.21
N VAL A 38 -1.41 12.90 0.09
CA VAL A 38 -0.78 12.72 1.41
C VAL A 38 0.16 13.90 1.74
N LYS A 39 0.25 14.32 3.00
CA LYS A 39 1.18 15.35 3.52
C LYS A 39 1.81 14.85 4.83
N GLY A 40 3.03 15.32 5.13
CA GLY A 40 3.75 14.87 6.33
C GLY A 40 4.33 13.46 6.24
N CYS A 41 4.52 12.91 5.02
CA CYS A 41 4.94 11.52 4.80
C CYS A 41 6.44 11.31 4.55
N GLU A 42 7.24 12.37 4.49
CA GLU A 42 8.67 12.26 4.19
C GLU A 42 9.42 11.49 5.29
N GLY A 43 10.23 10.51 4.89
CA GLY A 43 10.94 9.61 5.81
C GLY A 43 10.06 8.53 6.46
N MET A 44 8.73 8.63 6.37
CA MET A 44 7.81 7.66 6.99
C MET A 44 7.94 6.28 6.37
N ARG A 45 7.73 5.24 7.18
CA ARG A 45 7.62 3.86 6.71
C ARG A 45 6.31 3.69 5.96
N ALA A 46 6.36 3.02 4.82
CA ALA A 46 5.17 2.66 4.06
C ALA A 46 5.26 1.22 3.56
N THR A 47 4.15 0.49 3.62
CA THR A 47 3.96 -0.79 2.94
C THR A 47 2.91 -0.64 1.84
N VAL A 48 3.00 -1.48 0.82
CA VAL A 48 2.01 -1.49 -0.26
C VAL A 48 1.41 -2.88 -0.42
N PHE A 49 0.12 -2.95 -0.73
CA PHE A 49 -0.50 -4.19 -1.11
C PHE A 49 -1.38 -4.05 -2.33
N TYR A 50 -1.62 -5.18 -2.99
CA TYR A 50 -2.46 -5.21 -4.18
C TYR A 50 -3.31 -6.46 -4.26
N THR A 51 -4.50 -6.31 -4.82
CA THR A 51 -5.42 -7.42 -5.10
C THR A 51 -5.51 -7.65 -6.59
N HIS A 52 -5.54 -8.91 -7.02
CA HIS A 52 -5.59 -9.24 -8.45
C HIS A 52 -6.37 -10.52 -8.73
N GLY A 53 -7.08 -10.56 -9.87
CA GLY A 53 -7.73 -11.77 -10.38
C GLY A 53 -6.96 -12.49 -11.48
N GLY A 54 -5.90 -11.87 -12.00
CA GLY A 54 -5.02 -12.40 -13.04
C GLY A 54 -3.56 -12.21 -12.64
N GLN A 55 -2.74 -11.70 -13.57
CA GLN A 55 -1.35 -11.38 -13.25
C GLN A 55 -1.22 -9.95 -12.69
N PRO A 56 -0.39 -9.73 -11.66
CA PRO A 56 -0.22 -8.42 -11.04
C PRO A 56 0.55 -7.42 -11.92
N GLY A 57 1.35 -7.92 -12.87
CA GLY A 57 2.10 -7.08 -13.81
C GLY A 57 3.09 -6.17 -13.10
N GLN A 58 3.06 -4.88 -13.44
CA GLN A 58 3.98 -3.86 -12.90
C GLN A 58 3.46 -3.20 -11.61
N THR A 59 2.34 -3.68 -11.08
CA THR A 59 1.70 -3.09 -9.89
C THR A 59 2.63 -2.98 -8.69
N PRO A 60 3.38 -4.02 -8.27
CA PRO A 60 4.26 -3.90 -7.11
C PRO A 60 5.35 -2.85 -7.31
N GLU A 61 5.99 -2.79 -8.47
CA GLU A 61 7.06 -1.83 -8.75
C GLU A 61 6.52 -0.39 -8.83
N VAL A 62 5.35 -0.21 -9.46
CA VAL A 62 4.74 1.11 -9.62
C VAL A 62 4.27 1.68 -8.27
N LEU A 63 3.65 0.87 -7.41
CA LEU A 63 3.24 1.33 -6.07
C LEU A 63 4.46 1.73 -5.24
N GLN A 64 5.49 0.89 -5.21
CA GLN A 64 6.72 1.17 -4.47
C GLN A 64 7.41 2.43 -4.97
N ARG A 65 7.43 2.64 -6.29
CA ARG A 65 7.97 3.86 -6.89
C ARG A 65 7.17 5.09 -6.47
N TRP A 66 5.84 5.06 -6.55
CA TRP A 66 5.00 6.22 -6.20
C TRP A 66 5.18 6.64 -4.75
N ILE A 67 5.26 5.70 -3.82
CA ILE A 67 5.51 6.05 -2.42
C ILE A 67 6.94 6.58 -2.21
N GLY A 68 7.93 6.03 -2.92
CA GLY A 68 9.31 6.50 -2.87
C GLY A 68 9.49 7.92 -3.44
N GLU A 69 8.83 8.23 -4.55
CA GLU A 69 8.76 9.58 -5.14
C GLU A 69 8.14 10.61 -4.18
N ARG A 70 7.40 10.16 -3.17
CA ARG A 70 6.83 10.98 -2.10
C ARG A 70 7.68 11.05 -0.84
N GLY A 71 8.91 10.53 -0.88
CA GLY A 71 9.87 10.56 0.22
C GLY A 71 9.64 9.49 1.28
N MET A 72 8.70 8.56 1.09
CA MET A 72 8.46 7.46 2.03
C MET A 72 9.48 6.35 1.85
N LYS A 73 9.78 5.64 2.94
CA LYS A 73 10.60 4.42 2.94
C LYS A 73 9.69 3.22 2.75
N CYS A 74 9.73 2.60 1.57
CA CYS A 74 9.08 1.30 1.35
C CYS A 74 9.73 0.23 2.25
N VAL A 75 8.94 -0.41 3.11
CA VAL A 75 9.42 -1.46 4.03
C VAL A 75 8.79 -2.83 3.76
N GLY A 76 7.91 -2.95 2.77
CA GLY A 76 7.27 -4.21 2.42
C GLY A 76 6.26 -4.04 1.28
N ASN A 77 6.06 -5.12 0.54
CA ASN A 77 4.98 -5.21 -0.43
C ASN A 77 4.40 -6.63 -0.46
N ALA A 78 3.09 -6.76 -0.70
CA ALA A 78 2.44 -8.06 -0.82
C ALA A 78 1.23 -8.04 -1.76
N GLY A 79 1.03 -9.14 -2.49
CA GLY A 79 -0.13 -9.36 -3.33
C GLY A 79 -1.05 -10.43 -2.75
N ILE A 80 -2.36 -10.32 -3.00
CA ILE A 80 -3.31 -11.40 -2.74
C ILE A 80 -4.17 -11.65 -3.97
N HIS A 81 -4.24 -12.90 -4.40
CA HIS A 81 -5.08 -13.31 -5.52
C HIS A 81 -6.54 -13.40 -5.07
N GLN A 82 -7.50 -13.12 -5.96
CA GLN A 82 -8.93 -13.13 -5.65
C GLN A 82 -9.41 -14.49 -5.09
N SER A 83 -8.77 -15.60 -5.46
CA SER A 83 -9.10 -16.93 -4.94
C SER A 83 -8.56 -17.19 -3.53
N GLU A 84 -7.74 -16.29 -2.99
CA GLU A 84 -7.08 -16.45 -1.69
C GLU A 84 -7.63 -15.50 -0.62
N ILE A 85 -8.52 -14.56 -0.98
CA ILE A 85 -9.01 -13.52 -0.06
C ILE A 85 -9.80 -14.07 1.13
N GLU A 86 -10.49 -15.19 0.95
CA GLU A 86 -11.24 -15.88 2.01
C GLU A 86 -10.37 -16.90 2.79
N ASN A 87 -9.12 -17.10 2.36
CA ASN A 87 -8.20 -18.00 3.04
C ASN A 87 -7.57 -17.27 4.24
N GLU A 88 -8.05 -17.58 5.45
CA GLU A 88 -7.55 -16.95 6.68
C GLU A 88 -6.03 -17.02 6.85
N LYS A 89 -5.40 -18.15 6.47
CA LYS A 89 -3.95 -18.30 6.57
C LYS A 89 -3.26 -17.28 5.67
N ARG A 90 -3.72 -17.14 4.43
CA ARG A 90 -3.17 -16.17 3.47
C ARG A 90 -3.38 -14.73 3.91
N THR A 91 -4.55 -14.42 4.44
CA THR A 91 -4.84 -13.09 4.96
C THR A 91 -3.98 -12.75 6.19
N LYS A 92 -3.70 -13.73 7.07
CA LYS A 92 -2.76 -13.55 8.20
C LYS A 92 -1.32 -13.35 7.72
N GLU A 93 -0.86 -14.12 6.73
CA GLU A 93 0.46 -13.94 6.10
C GLU A 93 0.58 -12.52 5.50
N LEU A 94 -0.43 -12.07 4.76
CA LEU A 94 -0.51 -10.71 4.21
C LEU A 94 -0.37 -9.66 5.32
N ILE A 95 -1.20 -9.75 6.37
CA ILE A 95 -1.18 -8.79 7.49
C ILE A 95 0.19 -8.73 8.15
N SER A 96 0.85 -9.87 8.34
CA SER A 96 2.18 -9.94 8.97
C SER A 96 3.27 -9.23 8.15
N ILE A 97 3.13 -9.18 6.83
CA ILE A 97 4.04 -8.44 5.94
C ILE A 97 3.72 -6.94 5.98
N LEU A 98 2.44 -6.57 6.10
CA LEU A 98 2.00 -5.19 5.98
C LEU A 98 2.20 -4.37 7.23
N ILE A 99 2.08 -4.96 8.41
CA ILE A 99 2.16 -4.23 9.69
C ILE A 99 3.58 -4.38 10.25
N LYS A 100 4.11 -3.29 10.83
CA LYS A 100 5.35 -3.30 11.62
C LYS A 100 5.35 -4.44 12.62
N ASP A 101 6.52 -5.03 12.88
CA ASP A 101 6.75 -5.95 14.00
C ASP A 101 6.02 -5.46 15.25
N SER A 102 4.93 -6.15 15.59
CA SER A 102 4.29 -6.04 16.91
C SER A 102 5.21 -6.70 17.94
N SER A 103 6.43 -6.20 18.11
CA SER A 103 7.10 -6.40 19.39
C SER A 103 6.29 -5.60 20.41
N PRO A 104 5.81 -6.22 21.51
CA PRO A 104 5.21 -5.47 22.60
C PRO A 104 6.24 -4.43 23.04
N ALA A 105 5.79 -3.19 23.25
CA ALA A 105 6.56 -2.24 24.03
C ALA A 105 6.88 -2.91 25.38
N GLU A 106 8.16 -2.87 25.77
CA GLU A 106 8.65 -3.35 27.07
C GLU A 106 7.85 -2.80 28.25
#